data_AF-A0A9Q3JYB6-F1
#
_entry.id   AF-A0A9Q3JYB6-F1
#
_cell.length_a   1.000
_cell.length_b   1.000
_cell.length_c   1.000
_cell.angle_alpha   90.00
_cell.angle_beta   90.00
_cell.angle_gamma   90.00
#
_symmetry.space_group_name_H-M   'P 1'
#
loop_
_entity.id
_entity.type
_entity.pdbx_description
1 polymer ?
#
loop_
_entity_poly.entity_id
_entity_poly.type
_entity_poly.pdbx_seq_one_letter_code
_entity_poly.pdbx_strand_id
1 'polypeptide(L)'
;MSVTIKITGTPGSLWLNFPTIIPKINQKKQSPFFTIYGRNLSFDSIHISQDSPSVKLSTKIQSVQKLFKEELESAIRQFKKYADGNRTVPPDFQPGDKVWLAPKNIKTTIPTKKLSERWLGPFEVLKKIGRHAYHLMLPVKLKSVHPVFHESLLEPVDQSSILNKH
;
A
#
# COMPACT_ATOMS: atom_id res chain seq x y z
N MET A 1 26.97 7.80 -20.36
CA MET A 1 28.25 8.04 -19.66
C MET A 1 29.00 6.73 -19.61
N SER A 2 30.06 6.54 -20.41
CA SER A 2 30.89 5.32 -20.44
C SER A 2 31.83 5.27 -19.22
N VAL A 3 32.10 4.06 -18.73
CA VAL A 3 33.12 3.83 -17.68
C VAL A 3 34.38 3.32 -18.37
N THR A 4 35.51 3.98 -18.10
CA THR A 4 36.82 3.59 -18.62
C THR A 4 37.68 3.08 -17.47
N ILE A 5 38.24 1.87 -17.62
CA ILE A 5 39.10 1.26 -16.60
C ILE A 5 40.47 0.99 -17.21
N LYS A 6 41.54 1.35 -16.48
CA LYS A 6 42.92 1.16 -16.90
C LYS A 6 43.42 -0.20 -16.38
N ILE A 7 43.91 -1.05 -17.28
CA ILE A 7 44.53 -2.33 -16.90
C ILE A 7 46.05 -2.11 -16.86
N THR A 8 46.67 -2.33 -15.71
CA THR A 8 48.13 -2.19 -15.55
C THR A 8 48.78 -3.56 -15.54
N GLY A 9 49.54 -3.89 -16.59
CA GLY A 9 50.21 -5.19 -16.69
C GLY A 9 50.96 -5.52 -17.99
N THR A 10 50.98 -4.66 -19.00
CA THR A 10 51.76 -4.86 -20.25
C THR A 10 52.43 -3.55 -20.69
N PRO A 11 53.55 -3.59 -21.43
CA PRO A 11 54.22 -2.38 -21.92
C PRO A 11 53.40 -1.81 -23.09
N GLY A 12 52.33 -1.11 -22.74
CA GLY A 12 51.35 -0.54 -23.65
C GLY A 12 50.07 -0.20 -22.87
N SER A 13 49.80 1.09 -22.67
CA SER A 13 48.59 1.53 -21.97
C SER A 13 47.34 1.29 -22.84
N LEU A 14 46.60 0.23 -22.56
CA LEU A 14 45.31 -0.04 -23.19
C LEU A 14 44.16 0.45 -22.31
N TRP A 15 43.31 1.30 -22.88
CA TRP A 15 42.08 1.78 -22.27
C TRP A 15 40.90 1.00 -22.85
N LEU A 16 40.18 0.25 -22.01
CA LEU A 16 38.93 -0.39 -22.41
C LEU A 16 37.76 0.51 -22.01
N ASN A 17 37.00 0.94 -23.01
CA ASN A 17 35.77 1.71 -22.84
C ASN A 17 34.58 0.75 -22.81
N PHE A 18 33.96 0.59 -21.65
CA PHE A 18 32.72 -0.16 -21.54
C PHE A 18 31.53 0.80 -21.73
N PRO A 19 30.64 0.57 -22.72
CA PRO A 19 29.42 1.33 -22.82
C PRO A 19 28.56 1.01 -21.60
N THR A 20 28.30 2.01 -20.76
CA THR A 20 27.37 1.89 -19.64
C THR A 20 25.96 1.82 -20.19
N ILE A 21 25.54 0.63 -20.60
CA ILE A 21 24.14 0.30 -20.80
C ILE A 21 23.64 -0.06 -19.41
N ILE A 22 23.20 0.93 -18.62
CA ILE A 22 22.29 0.66 -17.51
C ILE A 22 20.93 0.47 -18.20
N PRO A 23 20.45 -0.77 -18.42
CA PRO A 23 19.10 -0.94 -18.93
C PRO A 23 18.15 -0.27 -17.95
N LYS A 24 17.18 0.51 -18.45
CA LYS A 24 16.00 0.91 -17.66
C LYS A 24 15.30 -0.39 -17.25
N ILE A 25 15.64 -0.90 -16.06
CA ILE A 25 15.30 -2.23 -15.52
C ILE A 25 13.79 -2.49 -15.40
N ASN A 26 12.93 -1.49 -15.63
CA ASN A 26 11.54 -1.56 -15.19
C ASN A 26 10.46 -1.51 -16.29
N GLN A 27 10.75 -1.90 -17.54
CA GLN A 27 9.73 -1.93 -18.61
C GLN A 27 9.47 -3.32 -19.21
N LYS A 28 10.42 -4.26 -19.11
CA LYS A 28 10.22 -5.65 -19.53
C LYS A 28 10.30 -6.53 -18.29
N LYS A 29 9.32 -7.42 -18.07
CA LYS A 29 9.31 -8.44 -17.01
C LYS A 29 10.38 -9.51 -17.26
N GLN A 30 11.63 -9.10 -17.45
CA GLN A 30 12.77 -9.97 -17.69
C GLN A 30 13.61 -10.00 -16.41
N SER A 31 14.03 -11.21 -16.00
CA SER A 31 14.91 -11.38 -14.85
C SER A 31 16.21 -10.58 -15.07
N PRO A 32 16.77 -9.90 -14.05
CA PRO A 32 18.07 -9.25 -14.15
C PRO A 32 19.15 -10.16 -14.74
N PHE A 33 19.10 -11.46 -14.44
CA PHE A 33 20.00 -12.46 -15.02
C PHE A 33 19.87 -12.56 -16.54
N PHE A 34 18.64 -12.61 -17.08
CA PHE A 34 18.39 -12.65 -18.52
C PHE A 34 18.90 -11.40 -19.22
N THR A 35 18.71 -10.23 -18.61
CA THR A 35 19.17 -8.96 -19.16
C THR A 35 20.69 -8.89 -19.27
N ILE A 36 21.43 -9.46 -18.30
CA ILE A 36 22.89 -9.48 -18.29
C ILE A 36 23.46 -10.55 -19.24
N TYR A 37 22.89 -11.76 -19.23
CA TYR A 37 23.49 -12.93 -19.89
C TYR A 37 22.78 -13.37 -21.17
N GLY A 38 21.66 -12.74 -21.55
CA GLY A 38 20.89 -13.09 -22.75
C GLY A 38 20.22 -14.47 -22.71
N ARG A 39 20.28 -15.17 -21.57
CA ARG A 39 19.75 -16.51 -21.36
C ARG A 39 19.11 -16.62 -19.99
N ASN A 40 18.06 -17.43 -19.88
CA ASN A 40 17.54 -17.84 -18.58
C ASN A 40 18.37 -19.03 -18.07
N LEU A 41 18.47 -19.18 -16.75
CA LEU A 41 19.05 -20.37 -16.16
C LEU A 41 18.12 -21.56 -16.47
N SER A 42 18.46 -22.33 -17.50
CA SER A 42 17.96 -23.68 -17.66
C SER A 42 18.84 -24.58 -16.80
N PHE A 43 18.27 -25.12 -15.73
CA PHE A 43 18.85 -26.28 -15.10
C PHE A 43 18.50 -27.46 -16.01
N ASP A 44 19.46 -27.91 -16.82
CA ASP A 44 19.31 -29.21 -17.48
C ASP A 44 19.00 -30.22 -16.38
N SER A 45 17.99 -31.06 -16.60
CA SER A 45 17.52 -32.02 -15.63
C SER A 45 18.64 -33.01 -15.34
N ILE A 46 19.47 -32.71 -14.34
CA ILE A 46 20.33 -33.68 -13.70
C ILE A 46 19.36 -34.78 -13.25
N HIS A 47 19.52 -35.97 -13.81
CA HIS A 47 18.79 -37.15 -13.34
C HIS A 47 19.29 -37.47 -11.93
N ILE A 48 18.77 -36.77 -10.94
CA ILE A 48 18.99 -37.05 -9.54
C ILE A 48 18.18 -38.31 -9.27
N SER A 49 18.86 -39.37 -8.83
CA SER A 49 18.19 -40.60 -8.40
C SER A 49 17.11 -40.26 -7.38
N GLN A 50 15.89 -40.77 -7.59
CA GLN A 50 14.74 -40.44 -6.73
C GLN A 50 14.96 -40.86 -5.26
N ASP A 51 15.92 -41.74 -5.01
CA ASP A 51 16.31 -42.21 -3.68
C ASP A 51 17.40 -41.38 -2.98
N SER A 52 17.91 -40.34 -3.63
CA SER A 52 18.90 -39.45 -3.02
C SER A 52 18.32 -38.74 -1.78
N PRO A 53 19.09 -38.62 -0.68
CA PRO A 53 18.70 -37.84 0.50
C PRO A 53 18.23 -36.41 0.18
N SER A 54 18.74 -35.81 -0.89
CA SER A 54 18.37 -34.46 -1.34
C SER A 54 16.93 -34.38 -1.86
N VAL A 55 16.44 -35.41 -2.56
CA VAL A 55 15.06 -35.46 -3.06
C VAL A 55 14.09 -35.63 -1.89
N LYS A 56 14.41 -36.52 -0.94
CA LYS A 56 13.63 -36.74 0.29
C LYS A 56 13.53 -35.48 1.16
N LEU A 57 14.61 -34.70 1.24
CA LEU A 57 14.60 -33.42 1.93
C LEU A 57 13.74 -32.38 1.19
N SER A 58 13.87 -32.29 -0.14
CA SER A 58 13.10 -31.34 -0.95
C SER A 58 11.60 -31.59 -0.85
N THR A 59 11.16 -32.85 -0.95
CA THR A 59 9.74 -33.21 -0.80
C THR A 59 9.21 -32.90 0.59
N LYS A 60 10.03 -33.11 1.64
CA LYS A 60 9.69 -32.72 3.01
C LYS A 60 9.57 -31.20 3.18
N ILE A 61 10.47 -30.42 2.59
CA ILE A 61 10.38 -28.95 2.62
C ILE A 61 9.12 -28.48 1.89
N GLN A 62 8.82 -29.05 0.72
CA GLN A 62 7.61 -28.71 -0.03
C GLN A 62 6.34 -29.05 0.73
N SER A 63 6.29 -30.20 1.41
CA SER A 63 5.11 -30.57 2.22
C SER A 63 4.93 -29.62 3.41
N VAL A 64 6.02 -29.26 4.11
CA VAL A 64 5.98 -28.29 5.21
C VAL A 64 5.56 -26.90 4.71
N GLN A 65 6.08 -26.45 3.56
CA GLN A 65 5.68 -25.17 2.96
C GLN A 65 4.21 -25.15 2.58
N LYS A 66 3.69 -26.26 2.04
CA LYS A 66 2.27 -26.40 1.70
C LYS A 66 1.41 -26.28 2.96
N LEU A 67 1.74 -27.04 4.01
CA LEU A 67 1.03 -26.97 5.29
C LEU A 67 1.07 -25.56 5.89
N PHE A 68 2.25 -24.93 5.90
CA PHE A 68 2.39 -23.57 6.42
C PHE A 68 1.53 -22.56 5.65
N LYS A 69 1.47 -22.69 4.32
CA LYS A 69 0.64 -21.83 3.48
C LYS A 69 -0.85 -22.03 3.78
N GLU A 70 -1.30 -23.28 3.90
CA GLU A 70 -2.69 -23.61 4.24
C GLU A 70 -3.09 -23.03 5.59
N GLU A 71 -2.22 -23.15 6.60
CA GLU A 71 -2.45 -22.62 7.94
C GLU A 71 -2.47 -21.09 7.94
N LEU A 72 -1.55 -20.45 7.22
CA LEU A 72 -1.50 -19.00 7.09
C LEU A 72 -2.76 -18.47 6.42
N GLU A 73 -3.21 -19.11 5.33
CA GLU A 73 -4.46 -18.75 4.68
C GLU A 73 -5.67 -18.94 5.59
N SER A 74 -5.68 -20.00 6.41
CA SER A 74 -6.70 -20.23 7.43
C SER A 74 -6.75 -19.11 8.45
N ALA A 75 -5.60 -18.73 9.01
CA ALA A 75 -5.47 -17.64 9.97
C ALA A 75 -5.94 -16.30 9.35
N ILE A 76 -5.50 -15.97 8.13
CA ILE A 76 -5.94 -14.77 7.41
C ILE A 76 -7.46 -14.76 7.23
N ARG A 77 -8.07 -15.90 6.86
CA ARG A 77 -9.53 -16.02 6.72
C ARG A 77 -10.25 -15.79 8.05
N GLN A 78 -9.74 -16.33 9.15
CA GLN A 78 -10.29 -16.12 10.49
C GLN A 78 -10.21 -14.64 10.89
N PHE A 79 -9.04 -14.01 10.77
CA PHE A 79 -8.88 -12.59 11.06
C PHE A 79 -9.81 -11.72 10.22
N LYS A 80 -9.94 -12.02 8.92
CA LYS A 80 -10.87 -11.31 8.04
C LYS A 80 -12.32 -11.44 8.51
N LYS A 81 -12.77 -12.65 8.87
CA LYS A 81 -14.13 -12.88 9.38
C LYS A 81 -14.42 -12.05 10.64
N TYR A 82 -13.49 -11.99 11.58
CA TYR A 82 -13.63 -11.18 12.79
C TYR A 82 -13.61 -9.68 12.48
N ALA A 83 -12.70 -9.23 11.62
CA ALA A 83 -12.58 -7.83 11.24
C ALA A 83 -13.83 -7.33 10.48
N ASP A 84 -14.33 -8.13 9.53
CA ASP A 84 -15.52 -7.79 8.74
C ASP A 84 -16.80 -7.84 9.60
N GLY A 85 -16.90 -8.78 10.56
CA GLY A 85 -18.05 -8.89 11.46
C GLY A 85 -18.19 -7.71 12.44
N ASN A 86 -17.08 -7.09 12.84
CA ASN A 86 -17.09 -5.90 13.71
C ASN A 86 -17.14 -4.58 12.92
N ARG A 87 -17.27 -4.63 11.60
CA ARG A 87 -17.24 -3.43 10.75
C ARG A 87 -18.65 -2.84 10.63
N THR A 88 -18.85 -1.67 11.21
CA THR A 88 -20.07 -0.87 10.95
C THR A 88 -20.02 -0.37 9.50
N VAL A 89 -21.09 -0.62 8.74
CA VAL A 89 -21.24 -0.06 7.40
C VAL A 89 -21.43 1.46 7.54
N PRO A 90 -20.53 2.28 6.97
CA PRO A 90 -20.68 3.72 7.03
C PRO A 90 -21.89 4.16 6.19
N PRO A 91 -22.60 5.22 6.59
CA PRO A 91 -23.69 5.77 5.80
C PRO A 91 -23.21 6.21 4.41
N ASP A 92 -24.03 6.01 3.40
CA ASP A 92 -23.78 6.54 2.06
C ASP A 92 -24.34 7.96 1.99
N PHE A 93 -23.45 8.95 1.86
CA PHE A 93 -23.84 10.36 1.83
C PHE A 93 -24.07 10.82 0.39
N GLN A 94 -25.16 11.55 0.17
CA GLN A 94 -25.48 12.15 -1.11
C GLN A 94 -25.01 13.62 -1.16
N PRO A 95 -24.80 14.17 -2.37
CA PRO A 95 -24.59 15.60 -2.54
C PRO A 95 -25.75 16.40 -1.92
N GLY A 96 -25.46 17.39 -1.07
CA GLY A 96 -26.42 18.20 -0.34
C GLY A 96 -26.66 17.75 1.11
N ASP A 97 -26.22 16.54 1.49
CA ASP A 97 -26.34 16.06 2.87
C ASP A 97 -25.43 16.87 3.81
N LYS A 98 -25.92 17.09 5.03
CA LYS A 98 -25.13 17.71 6.10
C LYS A 98 -24.47 16.64 6.96
N VAL A 99 -23.17 16.77 7.16
CA VAL A 99 -22.36 15.81 7.93
C VAL A 99 -21.49 16.52 8.97
N TRP A 100 -21.37 15.91 10.14
CA TRP A 100 -20.40 16.27 11.16
C TRP A 100 -19.02 15.75 10.79
N LEU A 101 -17.97 16.53 11.04
CA LEU A 101 -16.59 16.15 10.72
C LEU A 101 -15.74 15.96 11.98
N ALA A 102 -15.09 14.82 12.11
CA ALA A 102 -14.19 14.56 13.22
C ALA A 102 -12.87 15.37 13.11
N PRO A 103 -12.44 16.12 14.15
CA PRO A 103 -11.25 16.97 14.11
C PRO A 103 -9.91 16.23 14.21
N LYS A 104 -9.88 14.90 14.04
CA LYS A 104 -8.72 14.04 14.33
C LYS A 104 -7.42 14.48 13.63
N ASN A 105 -7.53 15.04 12.43
CA ASN A 105 -6.41 15.48 11.59
C ASN A 105 -6.42 17.00 11.31
N ILE A 106 -7.22 17.77 12.04
CA ILE A 106 -7.40 19.20 11.80
C ILE A 106 -6.82 19.96 12.99
N LYS A 107 -5.92 20.92 12.71
CA LYS A 107 -5.43 21.82 13.74
C LYS A 107 -6.53 22.83 14.07
N THR A 108 -7.23 22.59 15.17
CA THR A 108 -8.18 23.54 15.75
C THR A 108 -7.44 24.70 16.44
N THR A 109 -8.12 25.83 16.59
CA THR A 109 -7.62 26.99 17.35
C THR A 109 -7.32 26.65 18.81
N ILE A 110 -7.99 25.63 19.35
CA ILE A 110 -7.82 25.18 20.74
C ILE A 110 -6.57 24.30 20.84
N PRO A 111 -5.60 24.64 21.71
CA PRO A 111 -4.34 23.92 21.81
C PRO A 111 -4.46 22.55 22.51
N THR A 112 -5.52 22.32 23.29
CA THR A 112 -5.73 21.11 24.08
C THR A 112 -6.89 20.27 23.56
N LYS A 113 -6.62 18.99 23.28
CA LYS A 113 -7.62 18.03 22.78
C LYS A 113 -8.76 17.74 23.76
N LYS A 114 -8.57 18.01 25.06
CA LYS A 114 -9.60 17.80 26.09
C LYS A 114 -10.70 18.86 26.05
N LEU A 115 -10.40 20.05 25.51
CA LEU A 115 -11.34 21.16 25.38
C LEU A 115 -11.74 21.42 23.92
N SER A 116 -11.20 20.66 22.97
CA SER A 116 -11.63 20.75 21.57
C SER A 116 -12.99 20.09 21.39
N GLU A 117 -13.85 20.74 20.60
CA GLU A 117 -15.11 20.15 20.13
C GLU A 117 -14.88 18.73 19.61
N ARG A 118 -15.77 17.80 19.96
CA ARG A 118 -15.67 16.40 19.51
C ARG A 118 -15.93 16.27 18.01
N TRP A 119 -16.81 17.12 17.48
CA TRP A 119 -17.24 17.16 16.09
C TRP A 119 -17.25 18.61 15.62
N LEU A 120 -16.61 18.86 14.49
CA LEU A 120 -16.70 20.13 13.79
C LEU A 120 -18.02 20.16 13.03
N GLY A 121 -18.59 21.37 12.96
CA GLY A 121 -19.94 21.71 12.48
C GLY A 121 -20.51 20.92 11.31
N PRO A 122 -21.83 21.05 11.07
CA PRO A 122 -22.45 20.43 9.91
C PRO A 122 -21.90 21.06 8.63
N PHE A 123 -21.13 20.29 7.87
CA PHE A 123 -20.66 20.66 6.54
C PHE A 123 -21.48 19.96 5.48
N GLU A 124 -21.69 20.65 4.36
CA GLU A 124 -22.44 20.08 3.23
C GLU A 124 -21.52 19.21 2.37
N VAL A 125 -22.02 18.03 2.00
CA VAL A 125 -21.34 17.13 1.05
C VAL A 125 -21.57 17.68 -0.35
N LEU A 126 -20.49 18.03 -1.06
CA LEU A 126 -20.57 18.51 -2.44
C LEU A 126 -20.62 17.36 -3.45
N LYS A 127 -19.81 16.32 -3.23
CA LYS A 127 -19.78 15.11 -4.07
C LYS A 127 -18.96 13.99 -3.45
N LYS A 128 -19.22 12.76 -3.89
CA LYS A 128 -18.38 11.59 -3.63
C LYS A 128 -17.24 11.52 -4.67
N ILE A 129 -15.99 11.56 -4.22
CA ILE A 129 -14.80 11.52 -5.10
C ILE A 129 -14.34 10.09 -5.36
N GLY A 130 -14.53 9.20 -4.38
CA GLY A 130 -14.15 7.80 -4.50
C GLY A 130 -15.00 6.92 -3.60
N ARG A 131 -14.66 5.62 -3.53
CA ARG A 131 -15.45 4.62 -2.79
C ARG A 131 -15.73 5.03 -1.34
N HIS A 132 -14.74 5.65 -0.69
CA HIS A 132 -14.78 5.99 0.74
C HIS A 132 -14.45 7.46 1.02
N ALA A 133 -14.46 8.33 0.00
CA ALA A 133 -13.98 9.71 0.13
C ALA A 133 -15.01 10.72 -0.40
N TYR A 134 -15.32 11.73 0.41
CA TYR A 134 -16.31 12.76 0.13
C TYR A 134 -15.68 14.15 0.15
N HIS A 135 -16.10 15.00 -0.77
CA HIS A 135 -15.73 16.40 -0.84
C HIS A 135 -16.73 17.24 -0.04
N LEU A 136 -16.26 18.01 0.93
CA LEU A 136 -17.10 18.86 1.78
C LEU A 136 -16.97 20.32 1.41
N MET A 137 -18.04 21.08 1.65
CA MET A 137 -18.00 22.53 1.63
C MET A 137 -17.44 23.04 2.96
N LEU A 138 -16.14 23.32 2.98
CA LEU A 138 -15.47 23.86 4.17
C LEU A 138 -15.55 25.39 4.23
N PRO A 139 -15.68 25.97 5.44
CA PRO A 139 -15.66 27.43 5.63
C PRO A 139 -14.25 27.99 5.39
N VAL A 140 -14.18 29.27 5.05
CA VAL A 140 -12.92 29.99 4.75
C VAL A 140 -11.89 29.89 5.89
N LYS A 141 -12.34 29.75 7.14
CA LYS A 141 -11.49 29.54 8.32
C LYS A 141 -10.63 28.27 8.24
N LEU A 142 -11.09 27.25 7.50
CA LEU A 142 -10.42 25.96 7.31
C LEU A 142 -9.78 25.83 5.92
N LYS A 143 -9.52 26.93 5.22
CA LYS A 143 -9.00 26.93 3.84
C LYS A 143 -7.65 26.20 3.67
N SER A 144 -6.85 26.07 4.73
CA SER A 144 -5.60 25.29 4.68
C SER A 144 -5.82 23.77 4.72
N VAL A 145 -7.01 23.32 5.12
CA VAL A 145 -7.36 21.90 5.20
C VAL A 145 -7.87 21.44 3.84
N HIS A 146 -7.41 20.27 3.39
CA HIS A 146 -7.91 19.67 2.17
C HIS A 146 -9.39 19.25 2.34
N PRO A 147 -10.32 19.67 1.47
CA PRO A 147 -11.77 19.46 1.65
C PRO A 147 -12.25 18.03 1.39
N VAL A 148 -11.35 17.04 1.30
CA VAL A 148 -11.69 15.64 1.01
C VAL A 148 -11.43 14.78 2.23
N PHE A 149 -12.48 14.09 2.68
CA PHE A 149 -12.44 13.31 3.91
C PHE A 149 -12.92 11.89 3.69
N HIS A 150 -12.34 10.97 4.47
CA HIS A 150 -12.76 9.57 4.49
C HIS A 150 -14.08 9.42 5.25
N GLU A 151 -14.95 8.50 4.81
CA GLU A 151 -16.28 8.23 5.40
C GLU A 151 -16.25 7.97 6.91
N SER A 152 -15.18 7.39 7.43
CA SER A 152 -14.99 7.11 8.87
C SER A 152 -14.81 8.36 9.73
N LEU A 153 -14.59 9.53 9.11
CA LEU A 153 -14.46 10.81 9.79
C LEU A 153 -15.76 11.61 9.73
N LEU A 154 -16.81 11.05 9.12
CA LEU A 154 -18.08 11.72 8.87
C LEU A 154 -19.19 11.03 9.67
N GLU A 155 -20.05 11.83 10.28
CA GLU A 155 -21.29 11.36 10.89
C GLU A 155 -22.49 12.11 10.29
N PRO A 156 -23.63 11.43 10.04
CA PRO A 156 -24.84 12.08 9.58
C PRO A 156 -25.36 13.06 10.64
N VAL A 157 -25.94 14.17 10.17
CA VAL A 157 -26.57 15.16 11.04
C VAL A 157 -28.07 14.85 11.14
N ASP A 158 -28.50 14.26 12.25
CA ASP A 158 -29.93 14.16 12.55
C ASP A 158 -30.45 15.50 13.08
N GLN A 159 -31.64 15.95 12.65
CA GLN A 159 -32.21 17.24 13.09
C GLN A 159 -32.36 17.34 14.62
N SER A 160 -32.57 16.23 15.32
CA SER A 160 -32.61 16.16 16.78
C SER A 160 -31.22 16.25 17.44
N SER A 161 -30.14 15.91 16.70
CA SER A 161 -28.77 15.91 17.21
C SER A 161 -28.13 17.29 17.28
N ILE A 162 -28.64 18.26 16.50
CA ILE A 162 -28.11 19.62 16.41
C ILE A 162 -28.18 20.34 17.76
N LEU A 163 -29.16 20.00 18.61
CA LEU A 163 -29.37 20.65 19.91
C LEU A 163 -28.50 20.11 21.07
N ASN A 164 -27.90 18.92 20.93
CA ASN A 164 -27.29 18.20 22.07
C ASN A 164 -25.81 17.81 21.88
N LYS A 165 -25.15 18.32 20.84
CA LYS A 165 -23.79 17.93 20.48
C LYS A 165 -22.82 19.11 20.66
N HIS A 166 -22.45 19.36 21.91
CA HIS A 166 -21.36 20.28 22.30
C HIS A 166 -20.16 19.48 22.82
#